data_AF-A0A8T0SMN1-F1
#
_entry.id   AF-A0A8T0SMN1-F1
#
_cell.length_a   1.000
_cell.length_b   1.000
_cell.length_c   1.000
_cell.angle_alpha   90.00
_cell.angle_beta   90.00
_cell.angle_gamma   90.00
#
_symmetry.space_group_name_H-M   'P 1'
#
loop_
_entity.id
_entity.type
_entity.pdbx_description
1 polymer ?
#
loop_
_entity_poly.entity_id
_entity_poly.type
_entity_poly.pdbx_seq_one_letter_code
_entity_poly.pdbx_strand_id
1 'polypeptide(L)'
;MAPASVALHAPTTSSPFPAGAGERSRPQWGRPPAYQAPLPPVATRVVPRRLLLPAAAGIWDFISGGAGGAAAASLAVRRGMQLFRQGDVAGSLAEFDKAIEMDPRQKQYLWQRGLSLYYLDRFEEGAEQFRLDVAANPNDTEESIWCFLCEAQLYGIEEARKRFLEVGLDSRPVMREAYTLFKDGGDPEKV
;
A
#
# COMPACT_ATOMS: atom_id res chain seq x y z
N MET A 1 -34.15 9.89 46.45
CA MET A 1 -35.00 10.36 45.34
C MET A 1 -34.70 9.49 44.12
N ALA A 2 -35.62 8.58 43.80
CA ALA A 2 -35.69 7.90 42.51
C ALA A 2 -36.57 8.73 41.56
N PRO A 3 -36.56 8.41 40.26
CA PRO A 3 -37.86 8.24 39.62
C PRO A 3 -37.99 6.92 38.86
N ALA A 4 -39.22 6.43 38.90
CA ALA A 4 -39.75 5.24 38.27
C ALA A 4 -40.23 5.51 36.83
N SER A 5 -40.28 4.45 36.01
CA SER A 5 -41.17 4.29 34.86
C SER A 5 -41.42 2.79 34.69
N VAL A 6 -42.55 2.27 35.18
CA VAL A 6 -43.83 2.04 34.48
C VAL A 6 -43.77 0.87 33.49
N ALA A 7 -44.51 -0.19 33.86
CA ALA A 7 -44.72 -1.44 33.14
C ALA A 7 -45.90 -1.36 32.17
N LEU A 8 -45.89 -2.20 31.12
CA LEU A 8 -47.11 -2.63 30.42
C LEU A 8 -46.99 -4.11 29.98
N HIS A 9 -47.88 -4.94 30.51
CA HIS A 9 -48.24 -6.29 30.05
C HIS A 9 -49.34 -6.21 28.98
N ALA A 10 -49.41 -7.21 28.09
CA ALA A 10 -50.63 -7.87 27.58
C ALA A 10 -50.24 -9.02 26.61
N PRO A 11 -51.17 -9.87 26.13
CA PRO A 11 -51.82 -10.94 26.89
C PRO A 11 -51.76 -12.32 26.20
N THR A 12 -51.96 -13.37 27.00
CA THR A 12 -52.30 -14.73 26.58
C THR A 12 -53.71 -14.84 26.01
N THR A 13 -53.88 -15.60 24.93
CA THR A 13 -55.18 -16.18 24.52
C THR A 13 -55.05 -17.68 24.27
N SER A 14 -56.10 -18.37 24.65
CA SER A 14 -56.19 -19.81 24.91
C SER A 14 -57.32 -20.46 24.11
N SER A 15 -57.18 -21.78 23.89
CA SER A 15 -58.25 -22.81 23.77
C SER A 15 -58.95 -22.99 22.40
N PRO A 16 -59.69 -24.12 22.15
CA PRO A 16 -59.66 -25.50 22.70
C PRO A 16 -59.84 -26.68 21.67
N PHE A 17 -59.46 -27.92 22.07
CA PHE A 17 -60.03 -29.32 21.88
C PHE A 17 -60.82 -29.80 20.62
N PRO A 18 -61.21 -31.11 20.45
CA PRO A 18 -60.75 -32.41 21.01
C PRO A 18 -60.61 -33.60 19.98
N ALA A 19 -60.24 -34.74 20.57
CA ALA A 19 -60.01 -36.12 20.10
C ALA A 19 -61.06 -36.86 19.22
N GLY A 20 -60.60 -37.92 18.55
CA GLY A 20 -61.43 -39.00 17.99
C GLY A 20 -60.63 -40.26 17.66
N ALA A 21 -60.90 -41.35 18.38
CA ALA A 21 -60.26 -42.67 18.33
C ALA A 21 -60.82 -43.59 17.24
N GLY A 22 -60.09 -44.67 16.90
CA GLY A 22 -60.65 -45.78 16.14
C GLY A 22 -59.64 -46.85 15.72
N GLU A 23 -59.36 -47.81 16.61
CA GLU A 23 -58.78 -49.11 16.23
C GLU A 23 -59.77 -49.90 15.36
N ARG A 24 -59.26 -50.66 14.36
CA ARG A 24 -59.79 -51.99 14.04
C ARG A 24 -58.89 -52.81 13.08
N SER A 25 -58.52 -53.99 13.59
CA SER A 25 -58.42 -55.28 12.89
C SER A 25 -57.22 -55.60 11.97
N ARG A 26 -56.39 -56.55 12.41
CA ARG A 26 -55.50 -57.37 11.54
C ARG A 26 -56.28 -58.54 10.92
N PRO A 27 -55.89 -59.04 9.73
CA PRO A 27 -55.37 -60.42 9.69
C PRO A 27 -54.24 -60.70 8.66
N GLN A 28 -53.15 -61.28 9.18
CA GLN A 28 -52.41 -62.48 8.77
C GLN A 28 -52.14 -62.90 7.28
N TRP A 29 -50.83 -62.89 6.98
CA TRP A 29 -49.96 -63.85 6.24
C TRP A 29 -49.96 -64.02 4.70
N GLY A 30 -48.81 -63.64 4.13
CA GLY A 30 -48.13 -64.32 3.02
C GLY A 30 -46.63 -63.96 3.04
N ARG A 31 -45.73 -64.96 3.05
CA ARG A 31 -44.26 -64.76 2.98
C ARG A 31 -43.81 -64.39 1.56
N PRO A 32 -42.70 -63.65 1.38
CA PRO A 32 -42.36 -62.97 0.13
C PRO A 32 -41.52 -63.84 -0.82
N PRO A 33 -41.53 -63.60 -2.14
CA PRO A 33 -40.43 -64.02 -3.01
C PRO A 33 -39.27 -63.02 -2.92
N ALA A 34 -38.05 -63.56 -2.84
CA ALA A 34 -36.82 -62.79 -2.83
C ALA A 34 -36.62 -62.05 -4.16
N TYR A 35 -36.55 -60.72 -4.11
CA TYR A 35 -36.10 -59.91 -5.23
C TYR A 35 -34.79 -59.22 -4.83
N GLN A 36 -33.71 -59.61 -5.49
CA GLN A 36 -32.39 -59.01 -5.31
C GLN A 36 -32.43 -57.57 -5.79
N ALA A 37 -32.13 -56.63 -4.90
CA ALA A 37 -31.96 -55.22 -5.23
C ALA A 37 -30.45 -54.89 -5.34
N PRO A 38 -30.09 -53.92 -6.20
CA PRO A 38 -28.79 -53.83 -6.85
C PRO A 38 -27.66 -53.28 -5.96
N LEU A 39 -26.42 -53.47 -6.43
CA LEU A 39 -25.17 -53.02 -5.78
C LEU A 39 -25.24 -51.56 -5.30
N PRO A 40 -24.64 -51.22 -4.14
CA PRO A 40 -24.64 -49.86 -3.62
C PRO A 40 -23.77 -48.93 -4.48
N PRO A 41 -24.14 -47.63 -4.63
CA PRO A 41 -23.28 -46.66 -5.28
C PRO A 41 -22.02 -46.38 -4.45
N VAL A 42 -20.90 -46.21 -5.15
CA VAL A 42 -19.58 -45.87 -4.61
C VAL A 42 -19.66 -44.64 -3.72
N ALA A 43 -19.15 -44.77 -2.49
CA ALA A 43 -19.04 -43.68 -1.53
C ALA A 43 -18.22 -42.51 -2.11
N THR A 44 -18.86 -41.36 -2.33
CA THR A 44 -18.15 -40.11 -2.63
C THR A 44 -17.47 -39.63 -1.35
N ARG A 45 -16.13 -39.46 -1.41
CA ARG A 45 -15.34 -38.85 -0.34
C ARG A 45 -15.84 -37.44 -0.09
N VAL A 46 -16.43 -37.19 1.08
CA VAL A 46 -16.65 -35.84 1.61
C VAL A 46 -15.30 -35.29 2.05
N VAL A 47 -14.76 -34.32 1.32
CA VAL A 47 -13.57 -33.56 1.73
C VAL A 47 -14.01 -32.54 2.79
N PRO A 48 -13.39 -32.50 3.98
CA PRO A 48 -13.81 -31.58 5.02
C PRO A 48 -13.41 -30.15 4.62
N ARG A 49 -14.39 -29.23 4.66
CA ARG A 49 -14.19 -27.78 4.52
C ARG A 49 -13.49 -27.22 5.76
N ARG A 50 -12.20 -27.51 5.98
CA ARG A 50 -11.33 -26.75 6.88
C ARG A 50 -9.90 -26.84 6.41
N LEU A 51 -9.41 -25.76 5.79
CA LEU A 51 -8.06 -25.18 5.94
C LEU A 51 -7.75 -24.27 4.75
N LEU A 52 -8.40 -23.11 4.69
CA LEU A 52 -7.85 -21.92 4.04
C LEU A 52 -8.27 -20.73 4.90
N LEU A 53 -7.51 -20.50 5.98
CA LEU A 53 -7.43 -19.16 6.57
C LEU A 53 -6.76 -18.28 5.51
N PRO A 54 -7.36 -17.17 5.08
CA PRO A 54 -6.78 -16.41 4.00
C PRO A 54 -5.54 -15.70 4.54
N ALA A 55 -4.43 -15.78 3.80
CA ALA A 55 -3.33 -14.81 3.91
C ALA A 55 -3.78 -13.39 3.45
N ALA A 56 -5.06 -13.05 3.61
CA ALA A 56 -5.65 -11.80 3.17
C ALA A 56 -5.20 -10.63 4.03
N ALA A 57 -4.82 -10.84 5.30
CA ALA A 57 -4.26 -9.76 6.11
C ALA A 57 -2.93 -9.27 5.51
N GLY A 58 -2.02 -10.18 5.17
CA GLY A 58 -0.72 -9.82 4.56
C GLY A 58 -0.85 -9.26 3.15
N ILE A 59 -1.77 -9.78 2.33
CA ILE A 59 -2.02 -9.26 0.98
C ILE A 59 -2.75 -7.91 1.05
N TRP A 60 -3.67 -7.70 1.99
CA TRP A 60 -4.35 -6.43 2.18
C TRP A 60 -3.42 -5.37 2.75
N ASP A 61 -2.56 -5.69 3.73
CA ASP A 61 -1.54 -4.77 4.25
C ASP A 61 -0.50 -4.41 3.17
N PHE A 62 -0.16 -5.36 2.29
CA PHE A 62 0.70 -5.11 1.12
C PHE A 62 0.02 -4.22 0.06
N ILE A 63 -1.26 -4.45 -0.25
CA ILE A 63 -2.00 -3.66 -1.25
C ILE A 63 -2.39 -2.27 -0.71
N SER A 64 -2.73 -2.16 0.57
CA SER A 64 -3.14 -0.90 1.20
C SER A 64 -1.98 -0.11 1.80
N GLY A 65 -0.78 -0.69 1.84
CA GLY A 65 0.38 -0.12 2.54
C GLY A 65 0.00 0.15 3.99
N GLY A 66 -0.32 -0.92 4.72
CA GLY A 66 -0.96 -0.90 6.03
C GLY A 66 -0.41 0.20 6.92
N ALA A 67 -1.26 0.88 7.69
CA ALA A 67 -0.93 2.11 8.41
C ALA A 67 0.36 2.04 9.27
N GLY A 68 0.76 0.84 9.72
CA GLY A 68 2.04 0.60 10.40
C GLY A 68 3.29 0.71 9.50
N GLY A 69 3.19 0.29 8.23
CA GLY A 69 4.27 0.40 7.24
C GLY A 69 4.59 1.85 6.88
N ALA A 70 3.56 2.69 6.69
CA ALA A 70 3.75 4.11 6.41
C ALA A 70 4.45 4.84 7.58
N ALA A 71 4.07 4.56 8.83
CA ALA A 71 4.70 5.17 10.00
C ALA A 71 6.17 4.72 10.17
N ALA A 72 6.45 3.43 9.96
CA ALA A 72 7.81 2.89 10.01
C ALA A 72 8.69 3.44 8.87
N ALA A 73 8.14 3.57 7.66
CA ALA A 73 8.81 4.22 6.53
C ALA A 73 9.18 5.67 6.86
N SER A 74 8.23 6.46 7.40
CA SER A 74 8.53 7.84 7.81
C SER A 74 9.56 7.95 8.93
N LEU A 75 9.72 6.93 9.79
CA LEU A 75 10.81 6.88 10.76
C LEU A 75 12.16 6.62 10.08
N ALA A 76 12.20 5.68 9.12
CA ALA A 76 13.40 5.41 8.32
C ALA A 76 13.85 6.65 7.53
N VAL A 77 12.92 7.38 6.88
CA VAL A 77 13.20 8.67 6.20
C VAL A 77 13.86 9.67 7.16
N ARG A 78 13.30 9.84 8.36
CA ARG A 78 13.86 10.75 9.38
C ARG A 78 15.26 10.35 9.81
N ARG A 79 15.52 9.04 9.94
CA ARG A 79 16.83 8.51 10.27
C ARG A 79 17.83 8.71 9.12
N GLY A 80 17.41 8.50 7.87
CA GLY A 80 18.21 8.79 6.67
C GLY A 80 18.69 10.25 6.65
N MET A 81 17.76 11.19 6.83
CA MET A 81 18.10 12.61 6.94
C MET A 81 19.03 12.95 8.11
N GLN A 82 18.95 12.21 9.23
CA GLN A 82 19.87 12.41 10.35
C GLN A 82 21.28 11.92 9.99
N LEU A 83 21.41 10.72 9.41
CA LEU A 83 22.69 10.14 9.00
C LEU A 83 23.37 11.01 7.94
N PHE A 84 22.61 11.52 6.97
CA PHE A 84 23.11 12.45 5.97
C PHE A 84 23.74 13.70 6.61
N ARG A 85 23.03 14.32 7.56
CA ARG A 85 23.54 15.48 8.31
C ARG A 85 24.78 15.19 9.16
N GLN A 86 25.00 13.92 9.52
CA GLN A 86 26.19 13.46 10.24
C GLN A 86 27.35 13.12 9.29
N GLY A 87 27.16 13.19 7.98
CA GLY A 87 28.13 12.78 6.97
C GLY A 87 28.14 11.29 6.67
N ASP A 88 27.29 10.49 7.32
CA ASP A 88 27.09 9.08 6.98
C ASP A 88 26.13 8.96 5.79
N VAL A 89 26.64 9.29 4.61
CA VAL A 89 25.87 9.30 3.37
C VAL A 89 25.44 7.88 2.96
N ALA A 90 26.28 6.87 3.21
CA ALA A 90 25.96 5.48 2.92
C ALA A 90 24.83 4.95 3.82
N GLY A 91 24.91 5.22 5.13
CA GLY A 91 23.84 4.90 6.08
C GLY A 91 22.55 5.65 5.77
N SER A 92 22.65 6.91 5.32
CA SER A 92 21.50 7.69 4.85
C SER A 92 20.76 6.99 3.71
N LEU A 93 21.49 6.59 2.66
CA LEU A 93 20.90 5.90 1.52
C LEU A 93 20.24 4.57 1.93
N ALA A 94 20.89 3.79 2.80
CA ALA A 94 20.34 2.54 3.30
C ALA A 94 19.01 2.73 4.03
N GLU A 95 18.84 3.78 4.84
CA GLU A 95 17.57 4.07 5.51
C GLU A 95 16.50 4.58 4.53
N PHE A 96 16.87 5.31 3.48
CA PHE A 96 15.92 5.67 2.42
C PHE A 96 15.45 4.45 1.61
N ASP A 97 16.36 3.54 1.24
CA ASP A 97 16.01 2.31 0.53
C ASP A 97 15.07 1.45 1.40
N LYS A 98 15.36 1.35 2.70
CA LYS A 98 14.49 0.68 3.68
C LYS A 98 13.11 1.33 3.79
N ALA A 99 13.03 2.67 3.71
CA ALA A 99 11.75 3.37 3.70
C ALA A 99 10.91 3.00 2.46
N ILE A 100 11.56 2.86 1.30
CA ILE A 100 10.92 2.43 0.05
C ILE A 100 10.43 0.98 0.15
N GLU A 101 11.18 0.08 0.78
CA GLU A 101 10.74 -1.30 1.02
C GLU A 101 9.48 -1.37 1.90
N MET A 102 9.38 -0.48 2.89
CA MET A 102 8.22 -0.40 3.79
C MET A 102 7.00 0.27 3.17
N ASP A 103 7.21 1.32 2.35
CA ASP A 103 6.15 2.02 1.63
C ASP A 103 6.64 2.50 0.26
N PRO A 104 6.46 1.68 -0.79
CA PRO A 104 6.93 2.00 -2.14
C PRO A 104 6.37 3.30 -2.73
N ARG A 105 5.22 3.78 -2.23
CA ARG A 105 4.57 5.01 -2.71
C ARG A 105 5.39 6.26 -2.39
N GLN A 106 6.22 6.20 -1.35
CA GLN A 106 7.06 7.32 -0.94
C GLN A 106 8.24 7.55 -1.87
N LYS A 107 8.65 6.56 -2.67
CA LYS A 107 9.83 6.65 -3.56
C LYS A 107 9.82 7.91 -4.44
N GLN A 108 8.65 8.31 -4.95
CA GLN A 108 8.49 9.47 -5.82
C GLN A 108 8.58 10.83 -5.10
N TYR A 109 8.80 10.85 -3.79
CA TYR A 109 8.90 12.06 -2.95
C TYR A 109 10.18 12.09 -2.10
N LEU A 110 11.18 11.27 -2.42
CA LEU A 110 12.42 11.09 -1.65
C LEU A 110 13.62 11.77 -2.33
N TRP A 111 13.51 13.05 -2.63
CA TRP A 111 14.62 13.84 -3.20
C TRP A 111 15.91 13.78 -2.34
N GLN A 112 15.80 13.62 -1.01
CA GLN A 112 16.98 13.47 -0.14
C GLN A 112 17.77 12.17 -0.41
N ARG A 113 17.09 11.13 -0.92
CA ARG A 113 17.74 9.93 -1.43
C ARG A 113 18.60 10.26 -2.64
N GLY A 114 18.08 11.11 -3.54
CA GLY A 114 18.81 11.63 -4.70
C GLY A 114 20.10 12.36 -4.29
N LEU A 115 20.04 13.18 -3.23
CA LEU A 115 21.26 13.80 -2.67
C LEU A 115 22.25 12.76 -2.16
N SER A 116 21.79 11.77 -1.40
CA SER A 116 22.67 10.72 -0.90
C SER A 116 23.34 9.95 -2.04
N LEU A 117 22.62 9.69 -3.14
CA LEU A 117 23.17 9.08 -4.34
C LEU A 117 24.21 9.96 -5.02
N TYR A 118 23.96 11.27 -5.13
CA TYR A 118 24.91 12.23 -5.70
C TYR A 118 26.23 12.23 -4.92
N TYR A 119 26.18 12.33 -3.59
CA TYR A 119 27.39 12.34 -2.74
C TYR A 119 28.12 10.98 -2.66
N LEU A 120 27.52 9.91 -3.17
CA LEU A 120 28.13 8.58 -3.32
C LEU A 120 28.58 8.31 -4.77
N ASP A 121 28.62 9.33 -5.63
CA ASP A 121 28.94 9.24 -7.05
C ASP A 121 28.02 8.29 -7.86
N ARG A 122 26.82 8.00 -7.33
CA ARG A 122 25.79 7.18 -7.99
C ARG A 122 24.87 8.05 -8.84
N PHE A 123 25.48 8.81 -9.74
CA PHE A 123 24.80 9.89 -10.48
C PHE A 123 23.64 9.41 -11.36
N GLU A 124 23.74 8.23 -11.97
CA GLU A 124 22.66 7.71 -12.83
C GLU A 124 21.39 7.44 -12.02
N GLU A 125 21.53 6.81 -10.86
CA GLU A 125 20.43 6.56 -9.93
C GLU A 125 19.93 7.84 -9.28
N GLY A 126 20.82 8.80 -9.00
CA GLY A 126 20.48 10.12 -8.48
C GLY A 126 19.60 10.90 -9.47
N ALA A 127 20.03 10.98 -10.74
CA ALA A 127 19.26 11.63 -11.81
C ALA A 127 17.87 10.99 -11.95
N GLU A 128 17.79 9.65 -11.91
CA GLU A 128 16.51 8.95 -11.97
C GLU A 128 15.61 9.25 -10.77
N GLN A 129 16.18 9.31 -9.57
CA GLN A 129 15.44 9.70 -8.37
C GLN A 129 14.84 11.10 -8.53
N PHE A 130 15.64 12.09 -8.96
CA PHE A 130 15.15 13.44 -9.17
C PHE A 130 14.09 13.55 -10.28
N ARG A 131 14.18 12.75 -11.36
CA ARG A 131 13.11 12.67 -12.38
C ARG A 131 11.79 12.19 -11.78
N LEU A 132 11.83 11.20 -10.88
CA LEU A 132 10.62 10.74 -10.19
C LEU A 132 10.03 11.84 -9.30
N ASP A 133 10.89 12.57 -8.57
CA ASP A 133 10.46 13.68 -7.71
C ASP A 133 9.84 14.82 -8.51
N VAL A 134 10.47 15.25 -9.61
CA VAL A 134 9.91 16.28 -10.53
C VAL A 134 8.58 15.83 -11.14
N ALA A 135 8.46 14.56 -11.53
CA ALA A 135 7.20 14.04 -12.08
C ALA A 135 6.05 14.08 -11.06
N ALA A 136 6.36 13.92 -9.77
CA ALA A 136 5.38 13.98 -8.69
C ALA A 136 5.10 15.41 -8.19
N ASN A 137 6.10 16.29 -8.24
CA ASN A 137 6.02 17.71 -7.87
C ASN A 137 6.63 18.60 -8.96
N PRO A 138 5.88 18.92 -10.03
CA PRO A 138 6.43 19.59 -11.21
C PRO A 138 6.76 21.07 -11.01
N ASN A 139 6.48 21.65 -9.85
CA ASN A 139 6.76 23.07 -9.58
C ASN A 139 8.00 23.30 -8.72
N ASP A 140 8.62 22.23 -8.19
CA ASP A 140 9.88 22.38 -7.46
C ASP A 140 11.04 22.40 -8.44
N THR A 141 11.70 23.55 -8.46
CA THR A 141 12.82 23.80 -9.37
C THR A 141 14.09 23.09 -8.92
N GLU A 142 14.26 22.87 -7.62
CA GLU A 142 15.51 22.39 -7.05
C GLU A 142 15.89 21.01 -7.59
N GLU A 143 14.93 20.10 -7.72
CA GLU A 143 15.14 18.74 -8.20
C GLU A 143 15.54 18.71 -9.68
N SER A 144 15.05 19.65 -10.50
CA SER A 144 15.49 19.77 -11.91
C SER A 144 16.98 20.15 -12.00
N ILE A 145 17.43 21.04 -11.10
CA ILE A 145 18.83 21.45 -11.00
C ILE A 145 19.67 20.27 -10.49
N TRP A 146 19.21 19.54 -9.47
CA TRP A 146 19.93 18.36 -8.98
C TRP A 146 20.02 17.22 -10.00
N CYS A 147 18.97 17.01 -10.81
CA CYS A 147 19.03 16.10 -11.96
C CYS A 147 20.10 16.55 -12.95
N PHE A 148 20.12 17.84 -13.30
CA PHE A 148 21.16 18.42 -14.16
C PHE A 148 22.57 18.21 -13.58
N LEU A 149 22.78 18.42 -12.27
CA LEU A 149 24.07 18.22 -11.63
C LEU A 149 24.54 16.76 -11.70
N CYS A 150 23.62 15.79 -11.54
CA CYS A 150 23.93 14.37 -11.75
C CYS A 150 24.32 14.10 -13.20
N GLU A 151 23.53 14.58 -14.16
CA GLU A 151 23.78 14.37 -15.58
C GLU A 151 25.06 15.06 -16.07
N ALA A 152 25.41 16.20 -15.51
CA ALA A 152 26.65 16.91 -15.82
C ALA A 152 27.88 16.08 -15.40
N GLN A 153 27.80 15.31 -14.31
CA GLN A 153 28.86 14.38 -13.90
C GLN A 153 28.96 13.17 -14.85
N LEU A 154 27.85 12.74 -15.45
CA LEU A 154 27.82 11.60 -16.37
C LEU A 154 28.23 11.96 -17.81
N TYR A 155 27.74 13.09 -18.31
CA TYR A 155 27.77 13.43 -19.73
C TYR A 155 28.46 14.76 -20.04
N GLY A 156 28.81 15.54 -19.01
CA GLY A 156 29.30 16.91 -19.14
C GLY A 156 28.18 17.95 -19.19
N ILE A 157 28.54 19.21 -18.91
CA ILE A 157 27.61 20.34 -18.76
C ILE A 157 26.80 20.60 -20.03
N GLU A 158 27.43 20.57 -21.21
CA GLU A 158 26.76 20.90 -22.47
C GLU A 158 25.67 19.88 -22.82
N GLU A 159 25.93 18.59 -22.62
CA GLU A 159 24.95 17.53 -22.86
C GLU A 159 23.85 17.52 -21.80
N ALA A 160 24.19 17.77 -20.53
CA ALA A 160 23.21 17.88 -19.46
C ALA A 160 22.24 19.05 -19.68
N ARG A 161 22.69 20.19 -20.22
CA ARG A 161 21.81 21.33 -20.57
C ARG A 161 20.80 20.97 -21.65
N LYS A 162 21.18 20.14 -22.63
CA LYS A 162 20.24 19.67 -23.68
C LYS A 162 19.14 18.77 -23.12
N ARG A 163 19.38 18.14 -21.97
CA ARG A 163 18.47 17.22 -21.28
C ARG A 163 17.81 17.84 -20.05
N PHE A 164 18.02 19.14 -19.83
CA PHE A 164 17.55 19.85 -18.65
C PHE A 164 16.03 19.67 -18.48
N LEU A 165 15.61 19.24 -17.29
CA LEU A 165 14.20 18.97 -17.01
C LEU A 165 13.41 20.26 -16.96
N GLU A 166 12.32 20.32 -17.73
CA GLU A 166 11.39 21.44 -17.67
C GLU A 166 10.43 21.29 -16.48
N VAL A 167 10.31 22.36 -15.71
CA VAL A 167 9.43 22.44 -14.54
C VAL A 167 8.53 23.67 -14.64
N GLY A 168 7.46 23.67 -13.85
CA GLY A 168 6.54 24.77 -13.69
C GLY A 168 7.15 25.97 -12.98
N LEU A 169 6.29 26.89 -12.54
CA LEU A 169 6.73 28.09 -11.85
C LEU A 169 6.89 27.82 -10.35
N ASP A 170 8.14 27.80 -9.89
CA ASP A 170 8.45 27.85 -8.46
C ASP A 170 8.02 29.21 -7.88
N SER A 171 7.37 29.15 -6.71
CA SER A 171 6.92 30.35 -5.98
C SER A 171 8.06 31.20 -5.42
N ARG A 172 9.26 30.62 -5.24
CA ARG A 172 10.45 31.27 -4.72
C ARG A 172 11.16 32.03 -5.85
N PRO A 173 11.21 33.38 -5.85
CA PRO A 173 11.78 34.14 -6.97
C PRO A 173 13.24 33.76 -7.28
N VAL A 174 14.07 33.58 -6.25
CA VAL A 174 15.48 33.17 -6.38
C VAL A 174 15.65 31.83 -7.11
N MET A 175 14.68 30.91 -6.99
CA MET A 175 14.76 29.63 -7.67
C MET A 175 14.56 29.77 -9.17
N ARG A 176 13.75 30.73 -9.62
CA ARG A 176 13.56 30.99 -11.05
C ARG A 176 14.85 31.51 -11.70
N GLU A 177 15.62 32.33 -10.98
CA GLU A 177 16.91 32.82 -11.47
C GLU A 177 17.93 31.69 -11.51
N ALA A 178 18.01 30.87 -10.46
CA ALA A 178 18.83 29.67 -10.44
C ALA A 178 18.49 28.70 -11.59
N TYR A 179 17.20 28.41 -11.81
CA TYR A 179 16.75 27.58 -12.94
C TYR A 179 17.27 28.10 -14.27
N THR A 180 17.14 29.40 -14.50
CA THR A 180 17.56 30.04 -15.76
C THR A 180 19.08 29.94 -15.93
N LEU A 181 19.85 30.18 -14.86
CA LEU A 181 21.31 30.04 -14.87
C LEU A 181 21.75 28.61 -15.23
N PHE A 182 21.14 27.61 -14.59
CA PHE A 182 21.47 26.20 -14.81
C PHE A 182 20.98 25.67 -16.16
N LYS A 183 19.86 26.17 -16.69
CA LYS A 183 19.32 25.78 -18.00
C LYS A 183 20.05 26.47 -19.15
N ASP A 184 20.07 27.80 -19.17
CA ASP A 184 20.51 28.61 -20.30
C ASP A 184 21.97 29.08 -20.19
N GLY A 185 22.48 29.15 -18.96
CA GLY A 185 23.83 29.60 -18.65
C GLY A 185 23.81 31.02 -18.15
N GLY A 186 24.98 31.57 -17.88
CA GLY A 186 25.08 32.94 -17.40
C GLY A 186 26.21 33.14 -16.41
N ASP A 187 26.28 34.35 -15.89
CA ASP A 187 27.26 34.75 -14.89
C ASP A 187 26.68 34.49 -13.50
N PRO A 188 27.25 33.58 -12.70
CA PRO A 188 26.75 33.27 -11.36
C PRO A 188 26.85 34.45 -10.39
N GLU A 189 27.69 35.46 -10.67
CA GLU A 189 27.78 36.68 -9.83
C GLU A 189 26.64 37.66 -10.08
N LYS A 190 25.81 37.41 -11.09
CA LYS A 190 24.67 38.27 -11.49
C LYS A 190 23.30 37.70 -11.11
N VAL A 191 23.29 36.61 -10.34
CA VAL A 191 22.09 35.90 -9.87
C VAL A 191 21.90 36.15 -8.38
#